data_AF-A0A3N6HEZ2-F1
#
_entry.id   AF-A0A3N6HEZ2-F1
#
_cell.length_a   1.000
_cell.length_b   1.000
_cell.length_c   1.000
_cell.angle_alpha   90.00
_cell.angle_beta   90.00
_cell.angle_gamma   90.00
#
_symmetry.space_group_name_H-M   'P 1'
#
loop_
_entity.id
_entity.type
_entity.pdbx_description
1 polymer ?
#
loop_
_entity_poly.entity_id
_entity_poly.type
_entity_poly.pdbx_seq_one_letter_code
_entity_poly.pdbx_strand_id
1 'polypeptide(L)'
;MPHATTPVVGRLLEITDTGELVVRLPEITARLAADRLLPPGTPVPGELVQVALEAARPALSPGFFYVMGSRALPTPAGPVRRLFLHARDAEAAVGLWAAALAALEDAGARYHAKVLSDEDDYPRRDSVVVYLHGDPVPGERAVAAAVAGLPGLGADTSLFTARLAPGVAAAWDPRDPRPGRDGMSFGQHRSFALAAALVDHALAAAGSRADHVVRAFRAAGIDPYRPENNAPAGTGVDADPDGAARTEAGALPRPSQTTDTAGV
;
A
#
# COMPACT_ATOMS: atom_id res chain seq x y z
N MET A 1 1.90 13.74 17.76
CA MET A 1 1.45 13.99 16.37
C MET A 1 1.94 15.38 15.98
N PRO A 2 2.71 15.54 14.90
CA PRO A 2 3.24 16.86 14.51
C PRO A 2 2.18 17.84 13.97
N HIS A 3 1.02 17.35 13.53
CA HIS A 3 -0.06 18.17 12.97
C HIS A 3 -1.44 17.61 13.34
N ALA A 4 -2.44 18.49 13.34
CA ALA A 4 -3.83 18.13 13.70
C ALA A 4 -4.63 17.61 12.51
N THR A 5 -4.39 18.15 11.30
CA THR A 5 -5.21 17.88 10.13
C THR A 5 -4.38 17.46 8.92
N THR A 6 -4.95 16.61 8.06
CA THR A 6 -4.44 16.27 6.73
C THR A 6 -5.32 16.92 5.66
N PRO A 7 -4.75 17.47 4.58
CA PRO A 7 -5.50 17.90 3.43
C PRO A 7 -6.00 16.70 2.62
N VAL A 8 -7.26 16.73 2.21
CA VAL A 8 -7.89 15.69 1.38
C VAL A 8 -8.63 16.35 0.22
N VAL A 9 -8.46 15.82 -0.98
CA VAL A 9 -9.18 16.30 -2.17
C VAL A 9 -10.51 15.57 -2.29
N GLY A 10 -11.58 16.32 -2.51
CA GLY A 10 -12.92 15.80 -2.77
C GLY A 10 -13.67 16.67 -3.76
N ARG A 11 -14.84 16.19 -4.19
CA ARG A 11 -15.74 16.99 -5.04
C ARG A 11 -16.77 17.68 -4.16
N LEU A 12 -16.84 19.00 -4.22
CA LEU A 12 -17.91 19.74 -3.55
C LEU A 12 -19.24 19.45 -4.27
N LEU A 13 -20.24 19.00 -3.54
CA LEU A 13 -21.57 18.72 -4.07
C LEU A 13 -22.53 19.88 -3.85
N GLU A 14 -22.47 20.48 -2.67
CA GLU A 14 -23.41 21.51 -2.22
C GLU A 14 -22.77 22.34 -1.11
N ILE A 15 -23.22 23.59 -1.00
CA ILE A 15 -23.06 24.43 0.19
C ILE A 15 -24.45 24.59 0.79
N THR A 16 -24.64 24.14 2.03
CA THR A 16 -25.95 24.19 2.69
C THR A 16 -26.35 25.64 3.01
N ASP A 17 -27.62 25.86 3.35
CA ASP A 17 -28.11 27.17 3.81
C ASP A 17 -27.39 27.67 5.08
N THR A 18 -26.84 26.76 5.89
CA THR A 18 -26.01 27.06 7.07
C THR A 18 -24.54 27.33 6.75
N GLY A 19 -24.16 27.27 5.47
CA GLY A 19 -22.79 27.47 4.98
C GLY A 19 -21.87 26.25 5.13
N GLU A 20 -22.39 25.08 5.46
CA GLU A 20 -21.61 23.85 5.56
C GLU A 20 -21.31 23.28 4.16
N LEU A 21 -20.14 22.66 4.00
CA LEU A 21 -19.70 22.04 2.75
C LEU A 21 -20.13 20.57 2.73
N VAL A 22 -20.85 20.14 1.70
CA VAL A 22 -21.12 18.73 1.44
C VAL A 22 -20.13 18.22 0.40
N VAL A 23 -19.14 17.43 0.81
CA VAL A 23 -18.02 17.02 -0.04
C VAL A 23 -18.03 15.51 -0.23
N ARG A 24 -18.02 15.06 -1.50
CA ARG A 24 -17.76 13.65 -1.86
C ARG A 24 -16.27 13.38 -1.80
N LEU A 25 -15.89 12.59 -0.80
CA LEU A 25 -14.56 12.02 -0.62
C LEU A 25 -14.53 10.61 -1.26
N PRO A 26 -13.36 9.97 -1.40
CA PRO A 26 -13.26 8.66 -2.06
C PRO A 26 -14.19 7.57 -1.47
N GLU A 27 -14.35 7.54 -0.16
CA GLU A 27 -15.07 6.46 0.55
C GLU A 27 -16.39 6.92 1.16
N ILE A 28 -16.55 8.23 1.38
CA ILE A 28 -17.69 8.80 2.10
C ILE A 28 -18.14 10.11 1.46
N THR A 29 -19.37 10.53 1.74
CA THR A 29 -19.77 11.93 1.57
C THR A 29 -19.86 12.54 2.96
N ALA A 30 -19.15 13.64 3.19
CA ALA A 30 -19.04 14.28 4.49
C ALA A 30 -19.63 15.70 4.45
N ARG A 31 -20.28 16.08 5.54
CA ARG A 31 -20.66 17.47 5.80
C ARG A 31 -19.62 18.10 6.72
N LEU A 32 -19.05 19.21 6.30
CA LEU A 32 -17.90 19.85 6.94
C LEU A 32 -18.20 21.33 7.19
N ALA A 33 -17.65 21.88 8.26
CA ALA A 33 -17.67 23.33 8.46
C ALA A 33 -16.87 24.04 7.35
N ALA A 34 -17.29 25.26 6.99
CA ALA A 34 -16.64 26.05 5.93
C ALA A 34 -15.15 26.33 6.19
N ASP A 35 -14.77 26.44 7.47
CA ASP A 35 -13.39 26.68 7.91
C ASP A 35 -12.44 25.50 7.61
N ARG A 36 -12.97 24.35 7.18
CA ARG A 36 -12.18 23.21 6.72
C ARG A 36 -11.70 23.36 5.28
N LEU A 37 -12.12 24.35 4.51
CA LEU A 37 -11.68 24.55 3.13
C LEU A 37 -10.21 25.01 3.03
N LEU A 38 -9.45 24.43 2.11
CA LEU A 38 -8.05 24.76 1.83
C LEU A 38 -7.82 25.08 0.34
N PRO A 39 -7.19 26.24 0.00
CA PRO A 39 -7.10 27.43 0.85
C PRO A 39 -8.50 28.02 1.12
N PRO A 40 -8.65 28.93 2.11
CA PRO A 40 -9.91 29.63 2.32
C PRO A 40 -10.38 30.37 1.06
N GLY A 41 -11.69 30.38 0.82
CA GLY A 41 -12.28 31.02 -0.35
C GLY A 41 -13.77 30.72 -0.50
N THR A 42 -14.31 31.07 -1.67
CA THR A 42 -15.71 30.79 -2.05
C THR A 42 -15.71 29.63 -3.05
N PRO A 43 -15.88 28.38 -2.60
CA PRO A 43 -15.82 27.24 -3.49
C PRO A 43 -17.12 27.16 -4.32
N VAL A 44 -17.06 26.55 -5.51
CA VAL A 44 -18.24 26.37 -6.36
C VAL A 44 -18.67 24.90 -6.36
N PRO A 45 -19.95 24.59 -6.09
CA PRO A 45 -20.47 23.23 -6.23
C PRO A 45 -20.15 22.63 -7.60
N GLY A 46 -19.72 21.37 -7.60
CA GLY A 46 -19.24 20.65 -8.78
C GLY A 46 -17.72 20.61 -8.91
N GLU A 47 -16.98 21.55 -8.30
CA GLU A 47 -15.51 21.61 -8.39
C GLU A 47 -14.80 20.63 -7.43
N LEU A 48 -13.53 20.38 -7.71
CA LEU A 48 -12.64 19.72 -6.76
C LEU A 48 -12.15 20.75 -5.75
N VAL A 49 -12.30 20.41 -4.47
CA VAL A 49 -11.85 21.21 -3.33
C VAL A 49 -10.90 20.40 -2.47
N GLN A 50 -9.99 21.07 -1.78
CA GLN A 50 -9.19 20.46 -0.73
C GLN A 50 -9.77 20.86 0.63
N VAL A 51 -9.91 19.89 1.53
CA VAL A 51 -10.44 20.10 2.88
C VAL A 51 -9.50 19.53 3.95
N ALA A 52 -9.43 20.19 5.10
CA ALA A 52 -8.68 19.76 6.26
C ALA A 52 -9.51 18.77 7.09
N LEU A 53 -9.16 17.49 7.02
CA LEU A 53 -9.72 16.45 7.89
C LEU A 53 -8.76 16.14 9.02
N GLU A 54 -9.23 15.57 10.12
CA GLU A 54 -8.33 15.21 11.22
C GLU A 54 -7.20 14.29 10.74
N ALA A 55 -6.00 14.40 11.28
CA ALA A 55 -4.88 13.55 10.89
C ALA A 55 -4.97 12.17 11.56
N ALA A 56 -5.48 12.14 12.80
CA ALA A 56 -5.65 10.93 13.58
C ALA A 56 -6.88 10.11 13.13
N ARG A 57 -6.72 8.79 13.12
CA ARG A 57 -7.71 7.80 12.68
C ARG A 57 -7.67 6.58 13.62
N PRO A 58 -8.08 6.73 14.90
CA PRO A 58 -7.88 5.70 15.92
C PRO A 58 -8.58 4.36 15.64
N ALA A 59 -9.65 4.36 14.84
CA ALA A 59 -10.45 3.16 14.54
C ALA A 59 -10.29 2.64 13.10
N LEU A 60 -9.26 3.08 12.36
CA LEU A 60 -9.12 2.73 10.93
C LEU A 60 -8.50 1.34 10.72
N SER A 61 -7.61 0.90 11.60
CA SER A 61 -6.94 -0.40 11.52
C SER A 61 -7.06 -1.10 12.88
N PRO A 62 -7.72 -2.27 12.98
CA PRO A 62 -7.79 -3.01 14.24
C PRO A 62 -6.41 -3.25 14.85
N GLY A 63 -6.27 -3.00 16.15
CA GLY A 63 -5.01 -3.12 16.88
C GLY A 63 -3.98 -2.01 16.63
N PHE A 64 -4.31 -0.97 15.86
CA PHE A 64 -3.39 0.12 15.57
C PHE A 64 -4.03 1.50 15.70
N PHE A 65 -3.28 2.44 16.25
CA PHE A 65 -3.55 3.86 16.08
C PHE A 65 -2.97 4.34 14.75
N TYR A 66 -3.80 4.98 13.91
CA TYR A 66 -3.44 5.34 12.55
C TYR A 66 -3.42 6.85 12.34
N VAL A 67 -2.51 7.34 11.51
CA VAL A 67 -2.36 8.78 11.20
C VAL A 67 -2.05 9.03 9.72
N MET A 68 -2.50 10.17 9.24
CA MET A 68 -2.16 10.72 7.92
C MET A 68 -1.10 11.82 8.08
N GLY A 69 -0.17 11.96 7.13
CA GLY A 69 0.81 13.05 7.09
C GLY A 69 0.17 14.41 6.77
N SER A 70 0.94 15.50 6.88
CA SER A 70 0.41 16.87 6.68
C SER A 70 0.21 17.25 5.20
N ARG A 71 0.71 16.41 4.28
CA ARG A 71 0.68 16.63 2.84
C ARG A 71 -0.33 15.71 2.17
N ALA A 72 -1.00 16.23 1.14
CA ALA A 72 -1.95 15.44 0.37
C ALA A 72 -1.23 14.26 -0.29
N LEU A 73 -1.82 13.08 -0.18
CA LEU A 73 -1.34 11.89 -0.89
C LEU A 73 -1.58 12.05 -2.39
N PRO A 74 -0.72 11.48 -3.25
CA PRO A 74 -0.92 11.51 -4.69
C PRO A 74 -2.17 10.72 -5.11
N THR A 75 -2.83 11.18 -6.17
CA THR A 75 -3.95 10.48 -6.81
C THR A 75 -3.67 10.37 -8.32
N PRO A 76 -3.48 9.15 -8.87
CA PRO A 76 -3.43 7.87 -8.17
C PRO A 76 -2.21 7.76 -7.23
N ALA A 77 -2.30 6.88 -6.22
CA ALA A 77 -1.27 6.75 -5.16
C ALA A 77 0.10 6.28 -5.68
N GLY A 78 0.12 5.49 -6.76
CA GLY A 78 1.34 4.86 -7.26
C GLY A 78 1.87 3.76 -6.33
N PRO A 79 3.10 3.28 -6.55
CA PRO A 79 3.74 2.29 -5.67
C PRO A 79 4.01 2.86 -4.28
N VAL A 80 3.68 2.09 -3.23
CA VAL A 80 3.88 2.49 -1.84
C VAL A 80 5.05 1.72 -1.23
N ARG A 81 5.93 2.43 -0.53
CA ARG A 81 7.06 1.84 0.20
C ARG A 81 6.72 1.79 1.69
N ARG A 82 6.75 0.61 2.29
CA ARG A 82 6.52 0.42 3.73
C ARG A 82 7.85 0.43 4.48
N LEU A 83 7.93 1.20 5.56
CA LEU A 83 8.97 1.11 6.59
C LEU A 83 8.39 0.43 7.82
N PHE A 84 9.21 -0.36 8.50
CA PHE A 84 8.88 -1.08 9.72
C PHE A 84 9.92 -0.73 10.79
N LEU A 85 9.46 -0.33 11.97
CA LEU A 85 10.32 -0.15 13.14
C LEU A 85 9.98 -1.20 14.20
N HIS A 86 11.04 -1.76 14.79
CA HIS A 86 10.94 -2.76 15.84
C HIS A 86 11.04 -2.11 17.23
N ALA A 87 9.91 -1.72 17.81
CA ALA A 87 9.87 -1.32 19.20
C ALA A 87 9.80 -2.56 20.11
N ARG A 88 10.58 -2.55 21.20
CA ARG A 88 10.60 -3.65 22.18
C ARG A 88 9.42 -3.60 23.16
N ASP A 89 8.84 -2.44 23.34
CA ASP A 89 7.75 -2.17 24.27
C ASP A 89 6.93 -0.95 23.82
N ALA A 90 5.79 -0.72 24.48
CA ALA A 90 4.87 0.36 24.14
C ALA A 90 5.47 1.76 24.36
N GLU A 91 6.29 1.95 25.39
CA GLU A 91 6.95 3.24 25.68
C GLU A 91 7.92 3.61 24.57
N ALA A 92 8.76 2.66 24.16
CA ALA A 92 9.67 2.80 23.04
C ALA A 92 8.91 3.10 21.73
N ALA A 93 7.77 2.45 21.51
CA ALA A 93 6.96 2.71 20.32
C ALA A 93 6.49 4.16 20.24
N VAL A 94 6.07 4.77 21.36
CA VAL A 94 5.68 6.19 21.41
C VAL A 94 6.86 7.10 21.05
N GLY A 95 8.04 6.83 21.60
CA GLY A 95 9.26 7.61 21.32
C GLY A 95 9.70 7.49 19.85
N LEU A 96 9.78 6.25 19.34
CA LEU A 96 10.13 5.95 17.95
C LEU A 96 9.13 6.55 16.97
N TRP A 97 7.84 6.46 17.29
CA TRP A 97 6.76 7.06 16.53
C TRP A 97 6.91 8.58 16.43
N ALA A 98 7.08 9.26 17.56
CA ALA A 98 7.23 10.72 17.57
C ALA A 98 8.44 11.18 16.73
N ALA A 99 9.59 10.52 16.91
CA ALA A 99 10.81 10.82 16.16
C ALA A 99 10.66 10.57 14.66
N ALA A 100 10.09 9.42 14.27
CA ALA A 100 9.89 9.07 12.88
C ALA A 100 8.93 10.05 12.18
N LEU A 101 7.81 10.41 12.82
CA LEU A 101 6.86 11.35 12.23
C LEU A 101 7.43 12.75 12.07
N ALA A 102 8.17 13.25 13.06
CA ALA A 102 8.85 14.55 12.96
C ALA A 102 9.85 14.55 11.79
N ALA A 103 10.69 13.51 11.69
CA ALA A 103 11.67 13.38 10.62
C ALA A 103 11.02 13.30 9.22
N LEU A 104 9.86 12.66 9.09
CA LEU A 104 9.11 12.61 7.84
C LEU A 104 8.55 13.97 7.43
N GLU A 105 8.02 14.73 8.40
CA GLU A 105 7.52 16.07 8.15
C GLU A 105 8.63 17.03 7.72
N ASP A 106 9.79 16.98 8.39
CA ASP A 106 10.98 17.75 8.05
C ASP A 106 11.54 17.38 6.67
N ALA A 107 11.50 16.09 6.32
CA ALA A 107 11.95 15.59 5.02
C ALA A 107 10.98 15.89 3.87
N GLY A 108 9.82 16.51 4.13
CA GLY A 108 8.84 16.78 3.09
C GLY A 108 8.07 15.56 2.60
N ALA A 109 8.12 14.44 3.34
CA ALA A 109 7.58 13.17 2.89
C ALA A 109 6.04 13.19 2.82
N ARG A 110 5.49 12.45 1.86
CA ARG A 110 4.06 12.13 1.79
C ARG A 110 3.88 10.74 2.38
N TYR A 111 3.16 10.65 3.49
CA TYR A 111 3.03 9.40 4.21
C TYR A 111 1.68 9.24 4.91
N HIS A 112 1.41 8.00 5.27
CA HIS A 112 0.52 7.66 6.37
C HIS A 112 1.21 6.62 7.22
N ALA A 113 0.82 6.48 8.48
CA ALA A 113 1.52 5.61 9.40
C ALA A 113 0.57 4.99 10.41
N LYS A 114 1.00 3.92 11.03
CA LYS A 114 0.29 3.28 12.13
C LYS A 114 1.25 2.75 13.18
N VAL A 115 0.81 2.80 14.43
CA VAL A 115 1.52 2.26 15.59
C VAL A 115 0.59 1.33 16.36
N LEU A 116 1.14 0.21 16.81
CA LEU A 116 0.44 -0.80 17.59
C LEU A 116 -0.14 -0.16 18.87
N SER A 117 -1.42 -0.39 19.13
CA SER A 117 -2.16 0.27 20.21
C SER A 117 -2.34 -0.59 21.46
N ASP A 118 -1.96 -1.86 21.42
CA ASP A 118 -2.05 -2.81 22.53
C ASP A 118 -0.65 -3.10 23.08
N GLU A 119 -0.47 -2.96 24.39
CA GLU A 119 0.81 -3.18 25.06
C GLU A 119 1.20 -4.66 25.14
N ASP A 120 0.21 -5.56 25.15
CA ASP A 120 0.44 -7.01 25.24
C ASP A 120 0.94 -7.61 23.92
N ASP A 121 0.78 -6.87 22.81
CA ASP A 121 1.24 -7.29 21.49
C ASP A 121 2.74 -6.99 21.25
N TYR A 122 3.45 -6.39 22.20
CA TYR A 122 4.89 -6.15 22.10
C TYR A 122 5.71 -7.35 22.63
N PRO A 123 6.93 -7.60 22.10
CA PRO A 123 7.61 -6.85 21.05
C PRO A 123 7.21 -7.30 19.64
N ARG A 124 7.11 -6.34 18.70
CA ARG A 124 6.83 -6.62 17.29
C ARG A 124 7.79 -5.90 16.36
N ARG A 125 8.15 -6.56 15.26
CA ARG A 125 9.05 -6.00 14.23
C ARG A 125 8.33 -5.03 13.28
N ASP A 126 7.01 -4.96 13.40
CA ASP A 126 6.10 -4.08 12.66
C ASP A 126 5.25 -3.23 13.62
N SER A 127 5.76 -2.93 14.81
CA SER A 127 5.03 -2.17 15.83
C SER A 127 4.78 -0.72 15.41
N VAL A 128 5.69 -0.15 14.60
CA VAL A 128 5.45 1.09 13.85
C VAL A 128 5.61 0.79 12.36
N VAL A 129 4.61 1.17 11.57
CA VAL A 129 4.63 1.02 10.12
C VAL A 129 4.36 2.37 9.47
N VAL A 130 5.26 2.81 8.59
CA VAL A 130 5.09 4.02 7.78
C VAL A 130 4.92 3.60 6.33
N TYR A 131 4.01 4.24 5.62
CA TYR A 131 3.74 4.06 4.21
C TYR A 131 4.13 5.33 3.48
N LEU A 132 5.21 5.26 2.71
CA LEU A 132 5.75 6.36 1.93
C LEU A 132 5.20 6.32 0.50
N HIS A 133 4.83 7.50 0.01
CA HIS A 133 4.32 7.74 -1.33
C HIS A 133 5.30 8.62 -2.11
N GLY A 134 5.53 8.31 -3.39
CA GLY A 134 6.51 9.00 -4.22
C GLY A 134 7.92 8.43 -4.06
N ASP A 135 8.95 9.29 -4.08
CA ASP A 135 10.33 8.88 -3.82
C ASP A 135 10.52 8.58 -2.33
N PRO A 136 10.77 7.31 -1.94
CA PRO A 136 10.88 6.96 -0.53
C PRO A 136 12.25 7.33 0.05
N VAL A 137 13.30 7.50 -0.76
CA VAL A 137 14.69 7.54 -0.28
C VAL A 137 14.95 8.63 0.77
N PRO A 138 14.47 9.88 0.61
CA PRO A 138 14.64 10.91 1.63
C PRO A 138 13.97 10.53 2.96
N GLY A 139 12.74 10.00 2.91
CA GLY A 139 11.98 9.59 4.09
C GLY A 139 12.61 8.37 4.80
N GLU A 140 13.08 7.38 4.05
CA GLU A 140 13.79 6.21 4.61
C GLU A 140 15.04 6.63 5.38
N ARG A 141 15.87 7.51 4.78
CA ARG A 141 17.09 8.01 5.42
C ARG A 141 16.78 8.84 6.66
N ALA A 142 15.80 9.74 6.56
CA ALA A 142 15.39 10.60 7.66
C ALA A 142 14.90 9.78 8.87
N VAL A 143 14.01 8.80 8.63
CA VAL A 143 13.52 7.92 9.70
C VAL A 143 14.64 7.08 10.29
N ALA A 144 15.45 6.42 9.46
CA ALA A 144 16.53 5.56 9.95
C ALA A 144 17.55 6.32 10.80
N ALA A 145 17.88 7.57 10.42
CA ALA A 145 18.76 8.43 11.20
C ALA A 145 18.10 8.91 12.50
N ALA A 146 16.83 9.34 12.45
CA ALA A 146 16.13 9.90 13.61
C ALA A 146 15.89 8.89 14.73
N VAL A 147 15.71 7.61 14.39
CA VAL A 147 15.47 6.56 15.39
C VAL A 147 16.74 5.85 15.84
N ALA A 148 17.87 6.11 15.18
CA ALA A 148 19.14 5.46 15.50
C ALA A 148 19.56 5.76 16.94
N GLY A 149 19.80 4.71 17.72
CA GLY A 149 20.25 4.83 19.11
C GLY A 149 19.16 5.25 20.10
N LEU A 150 17.91 5.43 19.67
CA LEU A 150 16.80 5.67 20.60
C LEU A 150 16.58 4.43 21.49
N PRO A 151 16.27 4.63 22.79
CA PRO A 151 16.03 3.54 23.71
C PRO A 151 14.86 2.69 23.23
N GLY A 152 14.98 1.37 23.40
CA GLY A 152 13.88 0.45 23.09
C GLY A 152 13.73 0.08 21.62
N LEU A 153 14.54 0.61 20.70
CA LEU A 153 14.68 0.07 19.34
C LEU A 153 15.38 -1.29 19.39
N GLY A 154 14.70 -2.36 18.99
CA GLY A 154 15.30 -3.66 18.81
C GLY A 154 16.20 -3.70 17.57
N ALA A 155 17.10 -4.68 17.46
CA ALA A 155 18.03 -4.77 16.33
C ALA A 155 17.48 -5.59 15.13
N ASP A 156 16.50 -6.45 15.40
CA ASP A 156 15.93 -7.39 14.44
C ASP A 156 15.01 -6.73 13.41
N THR A 157 14.86 -7.39 12.26
CA THR A 157 13.94 -7.02 11.18
C THR A 157 13.15 -8.24 10.70
N SER A 158 11.98 -8.00 10.07
CA SER A 158 11.13 -9.09 9.54
C SER A 158 11.81 -9.84 8.39
N LEU A 159 11.56 -11.15 8.28
CA LEU A 159 12.28 -12.05 7.34
C LEU A 159 12.18 -11.63 5.86
N PHE A 160 11.06 -11.04 5.45
CA PHE A 160 10.81 -10.67 4.05
C PHE A 160 11.14 -9.21 3.74
N THR A 161 11.82 -8.50 4.65
CA THR A 161 12.09 -7.07 4.50
C THR A 161 13.57 -6.82 4.25
N ALA A 162 13.90 -5.77 3.50
CA ALA A 162 15.26 -5.28 3.41
C ALA A 162 15.60 -4.50 4.68
N ARG A 163 16.69 -4.89 5.35
CA ARG A 163 17.21 -4.15 6.50
C ARG A 163 17.86 -2.85 6.02
N LEU A 164 17.38 -1.71 6.52
CA LEU A 164 17.98 -0.40 6.28
C LEU A 164 18.99 -0.04 7.39
N ALA A 165 18.66 -0.37 8.63
CA ALA A 165 19.48 -0.19 9.82
C ALA A 165 19.07 -1.22 10.89
N PRO A 166 19.77 -1.39 12.03
CA PRO A 166 19.24 -2.16 13.15
C PRO A 166 17.83 -1.70 13.53
N GLY A 167 16.86 -2.63 13.55
CA GLY A 167 15.47 -2.34 13.90
C GLY A 167 14.64 -1.60 12.86
N VAL A 168 15.24 -1.21 11.72
CA VAL A 168 14.57 -0.47 10.65
C VAL A 168 14.63 -1.28 9.36
N ALA A 169 13.45 -1.62 8.84
CA ALA A 169 13.33 -2.42 7.64
C ALA A 169 12.37 -1.79 6.65
N ALA A 170 12.45 -2.19 5.38
CA ALA A 170 11.58 -1.70 4.34
C ALA A 170 11.17 -2.79 3.35
N ALA A 171 10.00 -2.61 2.75
CA ALA A 171 9.52 -3.44 1.65
C ALA A 171 8.52 -2.66 0.79
N TRP A 172 8.35 -3.07 -0.46
CA TRP A 172 7.27 -2.55 -1.30
C TRP A 172 5.93 -3.17 -0.91
N ASP A 173 4.89 -2.35 -1.00
CA ASP A 173 3.51 -2.80 -0.84
C ASP A 173 3.19 -3.97 -1.78
N PRO A 174 2.50 -5.03 -1.33
CA PRO A 174 2.21 -6.18 -2.17
C PRO A 174 1.49 -5.80 -3.48
N ARG A 175 1.98 -6.33 -4.60
CA ARG A 175 1.29 -6.28 -5.89
C ARG A 175 1.06 -7.70 -6.39
N ASP A 176 -0.04 -8.29 -5.93
CA ASP A 176 -0.42 -9.64 -6.30
C ASP A 176 -1.34 -9.62 -7.54
N PRO A 177 -0.95 -10.22 -8.67
CA PRO A 177 -1.80 -10.23 -9.86
C PRO A 177 -2.96 -11.23 -9.76
N ARG A 178 -2.99 -12.09 -8.73
CA ARG A 178 -3.99 -13.15 -8.62
C ARG A 178 -5.33 -12.59 -8.13
N PRO A 179 -6.47 -13.01 -8.71
CA PRO A 179 -7.79 -12.53 -8.30
C PRO A 179 -8.06 -12.74 -6.80
N GLY A 180 -8.63 -11.72 -6.15
CA GLY A 180 -9.03 -11.78 -4.75
C GLY A 180 -7.88 -11.82 -3.74
N ARG A 181 -6.65 -11.48 -4.16
CA ARG A 181 -5.47 -11.37 -3.27
C ARG A 181 -5.13 -9.93 -2.87
N ASP A 182 -5.96 -8.97 -3.29
CA ASP A 182 -5.85 -7.58 -2.86
C ASP A 182 -6.16 -7.41 -1.37
N GLY A 183 -5.64 -6.34 -0.76
CA GLY A 183 -5.95 -5.96 0.61
C GLY A 183 -5.25 -6.76 1.71
N MET A 184 -4.42 -7.76 1.37
CA MET A 184 -3.60 -8.47 2.36
C MET A 184 -2.55 -7.55 3.00
N SER A 185 -2.26 -7.75 4.28
CA SER A 185 -1.06 -7.14 4.87
C SER A 185 0.21 -7.74 4.24
N PHE A 186 1.32 -7.00 4.30
CA PHE A 186 2.60 -7.45 3.75
C PHE A 186 3.04 -8.81 4.31
N GLY A 187 2.97 -8.98 5.64
CA GLY A 187 3.32 -10.24 6.30
C GLY A 187 2.41 -11.39 5.89
N GLN A 188 1.10 -11.17 5.82
CA GLN A 188 0.15 -12.18 5.35
C GLN A 188 0.44 -12.59 3.91
N HIS A 189 0.69 -11.63 3.01
CA HIS A 189 0.95 -11.90 1.61
C HIS A 189 2.18 -12.79 1.39
N ARG A 190 3.33 -12.40 1.98
CA ARG A 190 4.59 -13.14 1.82
C ARG A 190 4.53 -14.50 2.52
N SER A 191 4.00 -14.57 3.74
CA SER A 191 3.85 -15.83 4.48
C SER A 191 2.89 -16.79 3.80
N PHE A 192 1.78 -16.30 3.23
CA PHE A 192 0.82 -17.13 2.50
C PHE A 192 1.45 -17.75 1.26
N ALA A 193 2.21 -16.97 0.48
CA ALA A 193 2.92 -17.49 -0.69
C ALA A 193 3.94 -18.57 -0.31
N LEU A 194 4.70 -18.36 0.78
CA LEU A 194 5.66 -19.35 1.28
C LEU A 194 4.95 -20.62 1.77
N ALA A 195 3.92 -20.47 2.60
CA ALA A 195 3.16 -21.60 3.12
C ALA A 195 2.53 -22.44 1.99
N ALA A 196 1.93 -21.78 1.01
CA ALA A 196 1.36 -22.44 -0.17
C ALA A 196 2.42 -23.25 -0.93
N ALA A 197 3.62 -22.69 -1.13
CA ALA A 197 4.72 -23.39 -1.79
C ALA A 197 5.17 -24.64 -1.03
N LEU A 198 5.23 -24.56 0.31
CA LEU A 198 5.66 -25.67 1.15
C LEU A 198 4.63 -26.81 1.16
N VAL A 199 3.34 -26.47 1.20
CA VAL A 199 2.25 -27.46 1.09
C VAL A 199 2.27 -28.12 -0.28
N ASP A 200 2.40 -27.34 -1.35
CA ASP A 200 2.47 -27.84 -2.72
C ASP A 200 3.68 -28.76 -2.94
N HIS A 201 4.85 -28.41 -2.39
CA HIS A 201 6.04 -29.27 -2.42
C HIS A 201 5.81 -30.59 -1.67
N ALA A 202 5.17 -30.55 -0.51
CA ALA A 202 4.91 -31.76 0.28
C ALA A 202 3.93 -32.74 -0.40
N LEU A 203 3.07 -32.25 -1.28
CA LEU A 203 2.10 -33.06 -2.03
C LEU A 203 2.62 -33.51 -3.40
N ALA A 204 3.67 -32.89 -3.93
CA ALA A 204 4.20 -33.19 -5.26
C ALA A 204 5.15 -34.39 -5.27
N ALA A 205 5.15 -35.14 -6.37
CA ALA A 205 6.03 -36.30 -6.57
C ALA A 205 7.44 -35.94 -7.09
N ALA A 206 7.67 -34.69 -7.51
CA ALA A 206 8.93 -34.24 -8.11
C ALA A 206 9.15 -32.74 -7.91
N GLY A 207 10.41 -32.29 -8.06
CA GLY A 207 10.83 -30.89 -7.92
C GLY A 207 11.46 -30.57 -6.56
N SER A 208 12.38 -29.60 -6.53
CA SER A 208 13.01 -29.19 -5.27
C SER A 208 12.13 -28.20 -4.50
N ARG A 209 12.24 -28.16 -3.16
CA ARG A 209 11.56 -27.15 -2.34
C ARG A 209 11.77 -25.72 -2.84
N ALA A 210 12.98 -25.41 -3.32
CA ALA A 210 13.32 -24.09 -3.82
C ALA A 210 12.52 -23.74 -5.09
N ASP A 211 12.34 -24.69 -6.01
CA ASP A 211 11.58 -24.48 -7.25
C ASP A 211 10.12 -24.15 -6.97
N HIS A 212 9.51 -24.85 -6.01
CA HIS A 212 8.14 -24.58 -5.58
C HIS A 212 7.99 -23.18 -4.98
N VAL A 213 8.95 -22.74 -4.14
CA VAL A 213 8.96 -21.39 -3.56
C VAL A 213 9.12 -20.33 -4.65
N VAL A 214 10.08 -20.50 -5.57
CA VAL A 214 10.30 -19.58 -6.69
C VAL A 214 9.03 -19.44 -7.54
N ARG A 215 8.38 -20.56 -7.87
CA ARG A 215 7.12 -20.55 -8.63
C ARG A 215 6.00 -19.82 -7.89
N ALA A 216 5.78 -20.13 -6.61
CA ALA A 216 4.73 -19.51 -5.81
C ALA A 216 4.96 -18.00 -5.61
N PHE A 217 6.21 -17.58 -5.40
CA PHE A 217 6.56 -16.18 -5.24
C PHE A 217 6.31 -15.41 -6.54
N ARG A 218 6.78 -15.92 -7.68
CA ARG A 218 6.51 -15.31 -8.99
C ARG A 218 5.02 -15.19 -9.28
N ALA A 219 4.25 -16.26 -9.02
CA ALA A 219 2.81 -16.25 -9.20
C ALA A 219 2.11 -15.22 -8.30
N ALA A 220 2.65 -14.95 -7.12
CA ALA A 220 2.18 -13.94 -6.18
C ALA A 220 2.73 -12.52 -6.45
N GLY A 221 3.48 -12.32 -7.53
CA GLY A 221 4.11 -11.03 -7.85
C GLY A 221 5.28 -10.67 -6.92
N ILE A 222 5.92 -11.63 -6.27
CA ILE A 222 7.05 -11.46 -5.35
C ILE A 222 8.36 -11.77 -6.09
N ASP A 223 9.41 -10.96 -5.89
CA ASP A 223 10.75 -11.33 -6.32
C ASP A 223 11.30 -12.45 -5.42
N PRO A 224 11.59 -13.66 -5.94
CA PRO A 224 12.01 -14.80 -5.14
C PRO A 224 13.39 -14.64 -4.50
N TYR A 225 14.25 -13.77 -5.04
CA TYR A 225 15.59 -13.52 -4.53
C TYR A 225 15.65 -12.28 -3.64
N ARG A 226 14.64 -11.42 -3.77
CA ARG A 226 14.50 -10.17 -3.01
C ARG A 226 13.05 -9.99 -2.55
N PRO A 227 12.57 -10.78 -1.58
CA PRO A 227 11.16 -10.82 -1.20
C PRO A 227 10.61 -9.49 -0.66
N GLU A 228 11.48 -8.54 -0.33
CA GLU A 228 11.08 -7.16 -0.03
C GLU A 228 10.51 -6.41 -1.23
N ASN A 229 10.76 -6.91 -2.44
CA ASN A 229 10.33 -6.31 -3.70
C ASN A 229 9.18 -7.10 -4.33
N ASN A 230 8.46 -6.43 -5.21
CA ASN A 230 7.57 -7.09 -6.15
C ASN A 230 8.37 -7.51 -7.39
N ALA A 231 7.99 -8.62 -8.01
CA ALA A 231 8.57 -9.04 -9.27
C ALA A 231 8.37 -7.95 -10.35
N PRO A 232 9.30 -7.81 -11.31
CA PRO A 232 9.10 -6.92 -12.44
C PRO A 232 7.82 -7.29 -13.19
N ALA A 233 7.06 -6.28 -13.62
CA ALA A 233 5.93 -6.50 -14.50
C ALA A 233 6.45 -7.12 -15.81
N GLY A 234 5.99 -8.34 -16.14
CA GLY A 234 6.36 -9.02 -17.39
C GLY A 234 7.12 -10.35 -17.25
N THR A 235 7.28 -10.94 -16.06
CA THR A 235 7.69 -12.36 -15.94
C THR A 235 6.51 -13.27 -15.62
N GLY A 236 5.32 -12.92 -16.15
CA GLY A 236 4.30 -13.92 -16.37
C GLY A 236 4.93 -14.99 -17.25
N VAL A 237 4.88 -16.24 -16.81
CA VAL A 237 5.29 -17.37 -17.62
C VAL A 237 4.45 -17.32 -18.89
N ASP A 238 5.06 -16.94 -20.00
CA ASP A 238 4.50 -17.22 -21.32
C ASP A 238 4.43 -18.74 -21.51
N ALA A 239 3.33 -19.15 -22.13
CA ALA A 239 3.07 -20.43 -22.75
C ALA A 239 2.88 -21.64 -21.82
N ASP A 240 1.61 -21.99 -21.63
CA ASP A 240 1.16 -23.37 -21.65
C ASP A 240 1.84 -24.12 -22.83
N PRO A 241 2.67 -25.16 -22.57
CA PRO A 241 3.33 -25.91 -23.64
C PRO A 241 2.38 -26.88 -24.37
N ASP A 242 1.11 -27.00 -23.96
CA ASP A 242 0.14 -27.94 -24.56
C ASP A 242 -0.91 -27.29 -25.48
N GLY A 243 -0.82 -25.98 -25.74
CA GLY A 243 -1.74 -25.27 -26.64
C GLY A 243 -1.53 -25.52 -28.14
N ALA A 244 -0.43 -26.15 -28.55
CA ALA A 244 -0.02 -26.25 -29.96
C ALA A 244 -0.62 -27.42 -30.75
N ALA A 245 -1.60 -28.16 -30.21
CA ALA A 245 -2.09 -29.38 -30.86
C ALA A 245 -3.62 -29.49 -31.03
N ARG A 246 -4.37 -28.37 -30.97
CA ARG A 246 -5.82 -28.41 -31.22
C ARG A 246 -6.35 -27.17 -31.93
N THR A 247 -6.07 -27.02 -33.22
CA THR A 247 -7.06 -26.48 -34.20
C THR A 247 -6.55 -26.63 -35.64
N GLU A 248 -6.54 -27.85 -36.16
CA GLU A 248 -6.75 -28.11 -37.59
C GLU A 248 -7.88 -29.14 -37.73
N ALA A 249 -9.12 -28.65 -37.81
CA ALA A 249 -10.26 -29.39 -38.35
C ALA A 249 -11.37 -28.41 -38.77
N GLY A 250 -11.29 -27.96 -40.02
CA GLY A 250 -12.42 -27.70 -40.92
C GLY A 250 -13.58 -26.79 -40.49
N ALA A 251 -13.67 -25.62 -41.13
CA ALA A 251 -14.96 -25.13 -41.66
C ALA A 251 -14.72 -24.11 -42.80
N LEU A 252 -15.37 -24.37 -43.93
CA LEU A 252 -15.34 -23.62 -45.19
C LEU A 252 -15.67 -22.12 -45.06
N PRO A 253 -15.20 -21.27 -45.99
CA PRO A 253 -15.57 -19.86 -46.05
C PRO A 253 -17.01 -19.67 -46.56
N ARG A 254 -17.75 -18.73 -45.96
CA ARG A 254 -18.98 -18.17 -46.55
C ARG A 254 -18.67 -16.81 -47.20
N PRO A 255 -19.34 -16.44 -48.30
CA PRO A 255 -18.90 -15.38 -49.18
C PRO A 255 -19.31 -13.98 -48.70
N SER A 256 -18.48 -13.02 -49.10
CA SER A 256 -18.60 -11.57 -49.00
C SER A 256 -19.93 -11.04 -49.59
N GLN A 257 -20.64 -10.21 -48.83
CA GLN A 257 -21.71 -9.38 -49.36
C GLN A 257 -21.13 -8.07 -49.90
N THR A 258 -21.25 -7.91 -51.21
CA THR A 258 -20.98 -6.69 -51.97
C THR A 258 -22.10 -5.69 -51.71
N THR A 259 -21.72 -4.46 -51.34
CA THR A 259 -22.55 -3.27 -51.43
C THR A 259 -22.87 -2.97 -52.89
N ASP A 260 -24.15 -2.85 -53.24
CA ASP A 260 -24.55 -2.06 -54.40
C ASP A 260 -25.84 -1.28 -54.11
N THR A 261 -25.90 -0.10 -54.71
CA THR A 261 -26.83 1.01 -54.46
C THR A 261 -27.80 1.07 -55.63
N ALA A 262 -29.12 1.21 -55.42
CA ALA A 262 -30.02 2.02 -56.25
C ALA A 262 -31.51 1.82 -55.90
N GLY A 263 -32.22 2.95 -55.79
CA GLY A 263 -33.43 3.16 -56.60
C GLY A 263 -34.80 3.15 -55.92
N VAL A 264 -35.34 4.37 -55.80
CA VAL A 264 -36.75 4.80 -55.64
C VAL A 264 -37.34 4.76 -54.23
#